data_AF-A0A354XUI4-F1
#
_entry.id   AF-A0A354XUI4-F1
#
_cell.length_a   1.000
_cell.length_b   1.000
_cell.length_c   1.000
_cell.angle_alpha   90.00
_cell.angle_beta   90.00
_cell.angle_gamma   90.00
#
_symmetry.space_group_name_H-M   'P 1'
#
loop_
_entity.id
_entity.type
_entity.pdbx_description
1 polymer ?
#
loop_
_entity_poly.entity_id
_entity_poly.type
_entity_poly.pdbx_seq_one_letter_code
_entity_poly.pdbx_strand_id
1 'polypeptide(L)'
;NGKTLVVGGATGNNLKNVTVQFPLGTLICVTGVSGSGKSTLINETLQPILSQKFYRSLKDPMPYKEVHGIKNVDKVVSVDQSPIGRTPRSNPATYTGVFSDIRTLFSGMPEAKIRGYKPGRFSFNVKGGRCETCGGNGYKTLEMNFLPDVMVPCEGCHGKRYNRET
;
A
#
# COMPACT_ATOMS: atom_id res chain seq x y z
N ASN A 1 25.02 -8.18 12.95
CA ASN A 1 26.06 -8.57 11.96
C ASN A 1 27.21 -7.54 11.86
N GLY A 2 27.33 -6.58 12.79
CA GLY A 2 28.40 -5.56 12.82
C GLY A 2 28.34 -4.50 11.72
N LYS A 3 27.42 -4.61 10.75
CA LYS A 3 27.30 -3.68 9.62
C LYS A 3 26.47 -2.47 10.02
N THR A 4 26.79 -1.31 9.45
CA THR A 4 26.06 -0.07 9.72
C THR A 4 25.79 0.70 8.44
N LEU A 5 24.77 1.55 8.50
CA LEU A 5 24.41 2.54 7.49
C LEU A 5 24.50 3.92 8.15
N VAL A 6 25.20 4.87 7.53
CA VAL A 6 25.42 6.20 8.12
C VAL A 6 24.87 7.26 7.18
N VAL A 7 24.09 8.19 7.70
CA VAL A 7 23.68 9.41 7.01
C VAL A 7 24.41 10.57 7.68
N GLY A 8 25.25 11.27 6.94
CA GLY A 8 26.10 12.35 7.44
C GLY A 8 25.61 13.73 7.01
N GLY A 9 25.60 14.66 7.97
CA GLY A 9 25.34 16.08 7.71
C GLY A 9 23.97 16.40 7.14
N ALA A 10 22.90 15.73 7.62
CA ALA A 10 21.53 16.01 7.22
C ALA A 10 21.09 17.41 7.72
N THR A 11 20.59 18.24 6.82
CA THR A 11 20.16 19.64 7.09
C THR A 11 18.75 19.95 6.58
N GLY A 12 17.99 18.94 6.12
CA GLY A 12 16.60 19.10 5.73
C GLY A 12 15.72 19.72 6.84
N ASN A 13 14.83 20.63 6.46
CA ASN A 13 13.91 21.35 7.35
C ASN A 13 14.64 21.90 8.60
N ASN A 14 14.37 21.35 9.78
CA ASN A 14 14.93 21.79 11.05
C ASN A 14 16.09 20.92 11.57
N LEU A 15 16.62 20.00 10.76
CA LEU A 15 17.79 19.20 11.11
C LEU A 15 19.04 20.08 11.17
N LYS A 16 19.78 20.00 12.28
CA LYS A 16 20.97 20.83 12.53
C LYS A 16 22.27 20.07 12.20
N ASN A 17 22.53 19.83 10.91
CA ASN A 17 23.73 19.12 10.42
C ASN A 17 23.93 17.76 11.13
N VAL A 18 22.87 16.96 11.18
CA VAL A 18 22.80 15.73 11.98
C VAL A 18 23.53 14.59 11.25
N THR A 19 24.38 13.86 11.96
CA THR A 19 24.99 12.61 11.50
C THR A 19 24.50 11.45 12.36
N VAL A 20 23.91 10.42 11.73
CA VAL A 20 23.31 9.27 12.43
C VAL A 20 23.85 7.97 11.85
N GLN A 21 24.18 7.03 12.73
CA GLN A 21 24.55 5.67 12.40
C GLN A 21 23.40 4.70 12.77
N PHE A 22 22.99 3.90 11.79
CA PHE A 22 21.95 2.88 11.90
C PHE A 22 22.60 1.48 11.91
N PRO A 23 22.63 0.77 13.05
CA PRO A 23 23.11 -0.61 13.11
C PRO A 23 22.18 -1.55 12.34
N LEU A 24 22.73 -2.34 11.41
CA LEU A 24 21.95 -3.26 10.60
C LEU A 24 21.75 -4.61 11.30
N GLY A 25 20.64 -5.27 10.97
CA GLY A 25 20.26 -6.54 11.60
C GLY A 25 19.79 -6.40 13.05
N THR A 26 19.32 -5.20 13.42
CA THR A 26 18.72 -4.91 14.73
C THR A 26 17.40 -4.15 14.56
N LEU A 27 16.55 -4.20 15.58
CA LEU A 27 15.38 -3.33 15.66
C LEU A 27 15.83 -1.93 16.08
N ILE A 28 15.65 -0.94 15.20
CA ILE A 28 16.00 0.45 15.46
C ILE A 28 14.72 1.26 15.66
N CYS A 29 14.64 1.99 16.77
CA CYS A 29 13.57 2.93 17.05
C CYS A 29 14.10 4.36 16.96
N VAL A 30 13.44 5.20 16.16
CA VAL A 30 13.73 6.65 16.06
C VAL A 30 12.64 7.40 16.80
N THR A 31 12.99 7.98 17.94
CA THR A 31 12.04 8.60 18.87
C THR A 31 12.33 10.09 19.07
N GLY A 32 11.42 10.80 19.76
CA GLY A 32 11.49 12.24 20.01
C GLY A 32 10.14 12.93 19.88
N VAL A 33 10.04 14.16 20.39
CA VAL A 33 8.80 14.96 20.39
C VAL A 33 8.30 15.28 18.97
N SER A 34 7.01 15.61 18.82
CA SER A 34 6.48 16.08 17.53
C SER A 34 7.28 17.29 17.03
N GLY A 35 7.53 17.35 15.72
CA GLY A 35 8.35 18.41 15.12
C GLY A 35 9.87 18.27 15.30
N SER A 36 10.38 17.24 15.99
CA SER A 36 11.84 17.07 16.20
C SER A 36 12.65 16.67 14.96
N GLY A 37 12.03 16.55 13.77
CA GLY A 37 12.70 16.20 12.52
C GLY A 37 12.81 14.69 12.21
N LYS A 38 12.14 13.80 12.98
CA LYS A 38 12.17 12.33 12.74
C LYS A 38 11.74 11.95 11.32
N SER A 39 10.58 12.45 10.89
CA SER A 39 10.04 12.17 9.54
C SER A 39 10.96 12.72 8.46
N THR A 40 11.56 13.90 8.69
CA THR A 40 12.52 14.49 7.75
C THR A 40 13.77 13.63 7.63
N LEU A 41 14.34 13.16 8.74
CA LEU A 41 15.52 12.29 8.72
C LEU A 41 15.23 10.94 8.05
N ILE A 42 14.11 10.29 8.39
CA ILE A 42 13.83 8.92 7.95
C ILE A 42 13.07 8.88 6.62
N ASN A 43 11.93 9.55 6.52
CA ASN A 43 11.01 9.43 5.38
C ASN A 43 11.34 10.38 4.22
N GLU A 44 12.01 11.50 4.51
CA GLU A 44 12.33 12.53 3.51
C GLU A 44 13.81 12.60 3.14
N THR A 45 14.70 12.03 3.97
CA THR A 45 16.15 11.97 3.68
C THR A 45 16.59 10.54 3.41
N LEU A 46 16.59 9.66 4.42
CA LEU A 46 17.15 8.32 4.30
C LEU A 46 16.36 7.43 3.31
N GLN A 47 15.03 7.40 3.40
CA GLN A 47 14.21 6.55 2.54
C GLN A 47 14.32 6.94 1.05
N PRO A 48 14.29 8.23 0.66
CA PRO A 48 14.51 8.61 -0.73
C PRO A 48 15.93 8.30 -1.22
N ILE A 49 16.98 8.50 -0.41
CA ILE A 49 18.36 8.10 -0.77
C ILE A 49 18.40 6.62 -1.16
N LEU A 50 17.85 5.75 -0.32
CA LEU A 50 17.83 4.31 -0.57
C LEU A 50 16.93 3.95 -1.77
N SER A 51 15.78 4.61 -1.92
CA SER A 51 14.84 4.35 -3.01
C SER A 51 15.37 4.79 -4.38
N GLN A 52 16.10 5.91 -4.44
CA GLN A 52 16.82 6.31 -5.64
C GLN A 52 17.87 5.26 -6.02
N LYS A 53 18.62 4.75 -5.03
CA LYS A 53 19.66 3.74 -5.26
C LYS A 53 19.11 2.40 -5.77
N PHE A 54 18.08 1.87 -5.12
CA PHE A 54 17.59 0.50 -5.40
C PHE A 54 16.47 0.44 -6.43
N TYR A 55 15.70 1.52 -6.59
CA TYR A 55 14.49 1.54 -7.43
C TYR A 55 14.45 2.67 -8.44
N ARG A 56 15.50 3.50 -8.55
CA ARG A 56 15.54 4.68 -9.43
C ARG A 56 14.33 5.61 -9.20
N SER A 57 13.92 5.74 -7.94
CA SER A 57 12.84 6.66 -7.56
C SER A 57 13.16 8.10 -8.00
N LEU A 58 12.13 8.86 -8.38
CA LEU A 58 12.28 10.28 -8.77
C LEU A 58 12.16 11.23 -7.57
N LYS A 59 11.85 10.72 -6.37
CA LYS A 59 11.73 11.55 -5.18
C LYS A 59 13.12 11.96 -4.71
N ASP A 60 13.39 13.26 -4.71
CA ASP A 60 14.65 13.79 -4.19
C ASP A 60 14.72 13.72 -2.66
N PRO A 61 15.87 13.32 -2.10
CA PRO A 61 16.09 13.40 -0.67
C PRO A 61 16.26 14.85 -0.22
N MET A 62 15.86 15.14 1.01
CA MET A 62 16.22 16.37 1.69
C MET A 62 17.74 16.52 1.82
N PRO A 63 18.27 17.76 1.94
CA PRO A 63 19.71 18.02 1.99
C PRO A 63 20.48 17.19 3.02
N TYR A 64 21.58 16.56 2.56
CA TYR A 64 22.54 15.78 3.34
C TYR A 64 23.93 15.89 2.70
N LYS A 65 25.00 15.55 3.42
CA LYS A 65 26.37 15.64 2.90
C LYS A 65 26.85 14.32 2.29
N GLU A 66 26.63 13.22 3.01
CA GLU A 66 27.17 11.92 2.62
C GLU A 66 26.35 10.77 3.18
N VAL A 67 26.49 9.60 2.56
CA VAL A 67 25.87 8.37 3.02
C VAL A 67 26.85 7.20 2.85
N HIS A 68 27.08 6.45 3.92
CA HIS A 68 28.03 5.33 3.95
C HIS A 68 27.31 4.04 4.28
N GLY A 69 27.83 2.91 3.81
CA GLY A 69 27.30 1.59 4.15
C GLY A 69 26.06 1.15 3.34
N ILE A 70 25.68 1.88 2.29
CA ILE A 70 24.58 1.47 1.38
C ILE A 70 24.79 0.06 0.83
N LYS A 71 26.03 -0.32 0.52
CA LYS A 71 26.40 -1.67 0.03
C LYS A 71 26.07 -2.81 1.01
N ASN A 72 25.71 -2.49 2.25
CA ASN A 72 25.31 -3.48 3.26
C ASN A 72 23.82 -3.81 3.22
N VAL A 73 23.04 -3.14 2.34
CA VAL A 73 21.59 -3.29 2.19
C VAL A 73 21.29 -3.59 0.71
N ASP A 74 20.39 -4.53 0.45
CA ASP A 74 20.02 -4.92 -0.92
C ASP A 74 18.71 -4.26 -1.38
N LYS A 75 17.83 -3.94 -0.44
CA LYS A 75 16.50 -3.39 -0.70
C LYS A 75 15.99 -2.55 0.47
N VAL A 76 15.12 -1.60 0.20
CA VAL A 76 14.40 -0.82 1.22
C VAL A 76 12.91 -1.01 1.05
N VAL A 77 12.20 -1.35 2.11
CA VAL A 77 10.74 -1.43 2.10
C VAL A 77 10.23 -0.40 3.10
N SER A 78 9.41 0.53 2.61
CA SER A 78 8.74 1.53 3.43
C SER A 78 7.28 1.11 3.56
N VAL A 79 6.83 0.93 4.81
CA VAL A 79 5.42 0.72 5.15
C VAL A 79 4.98 1.98 5.87
N ASP A 80 4.04 2.70 5.26
CA ASP A 80 3.56 3.98 5.77
C ASP A 80 2.08 3.90 6.21
N GLN A 81 1.50 5.05 6.51
CA GLN A 81 0.11 5.19 6.93
C GLN A 81 -0.81 5.59 5.78
N SER A 82 -0.33 5.56 4.53
CA SER A 82 -1.18 5.88 3.40
C SER A 82 -2.29 4.83 3.27
N PRO A 83 -3.52 5.24 2.89
CA PRO A 83 -4.60 4.28 2.67
C PRO A 83 -4.21 3.25 1.60
N ILE A 84 -4.51 1.98 1.86
CA ILE A 84 -4.25 0.84 0.96
C ILE A 84 -4.79 1.07 -0.45
N GLY A 85 -5.94 1.75 -0.55
CA GLY A 85 -6.50 2.20 -1.81
C GLY A 85 -7.54 3.28 -1.56
N ARG A 86 -7.80 4.09 -2.59
CA ARG A 86 -8.80 5.17 -2.54
C ARG A 86 -10.18 4.75 -3.03
N THR A 87 -10.39 3.46 -3.29
CA THR A 87 -11.64 2.94 -3.85
C THR A 87 -12.18 1.77 -3.02
N PRO A 88 -13.51 1.54 -3.00
CA PRO A 88 -14.13 0.39 -2.34
C PRO A 88 -13.72 -0.99 -2.91
N ARG A 89 -12.97 -0.99 -4.01
CA ARG A 89 -12.42 -2.19 -4.66
C ARG A 89 -11.18 -2.71 -3.95
N SER A 90 -10.50 -1.87 -3.16
CA SER A 90 -9.33 -2.27 -2.38
C SER A 90 -9.77 -2.72 -1.00
N ASN A 91 -9.42 -3.94 -0.63
CA ASN A 91 -9.61 -4.49 0.70
C ASN A 91 -8.38 -5.34 1.08
N PRO A 92 -8.27 -5.83 2.33
CA PRO A 92 -7.12 -6.63 2.76
C PRO A 92 -6.86 -7.85 1.89
N ALA A 93 -7.92 -8.51 1.40
CA ALA A 93 -7.80 -9.71 0.58
C ALA A 93 -7.23 -9.41 -0.82
N THR A 94 -7.62 -8.29 -1.43
CA THR A 94 -7.03 -7.86 -2.71
C THR A 94 -5.62 -7.34 -2.56
N TYR A 95 -5.32 -6.64 -1.46
CA TYR A 95 -4.01 -6.02 -1.25
C TYR A 95 -2.91 -7.04 -0.96
N THR A 96 -3.22 -8.05 -0.13
CA THR A 96 -2.28 -9.14 0.18
C THR A 96 -2.15 -10.16 -0.96
N GLY A 97 -3.04 -10.11 -1.97
CA GLY A 97 -3.07 -11.05 -3.09
C GLY A 97 -3.87 -12.33 -2.83
N VAL A 98 -4.21 -12.65 -1.58
CA VAL A 98 -4.93 -13.88 -1.20
C VAL A 98 -6.27 -14.05 -1.91
N PHE A 99 -6.92 -12.94 -2.31
CA PHE A 99 -8.18 -13.02 -3.05
C PHE A 99 -8.01 -13.71 -4.42
N SER A 100 -6.82 -13.69 -5.02
CA SER A 100 -6.55 -14.44 -6.26
C SER A 100 -6.55 -15.95 -6.01
N ASP A 101 -6.01 -16.40 -4.89
CA ASP A 101 -6.00 -17.81 -4.51
C ASP A 101 -7.41 -18.30 -4.19
N ILE A 102 -8.18 -17.48 -3.45
CA ILE A 102 -9.59 -17.76 -3.17
C ILE A 102 -10.39 -17.91 -4.48
N ARG A 103 -10.24 -17.00 -5.44
CA ARG A 103 -10.95 -17.10 -6.73
C ARG A 103 -10.56 -18.34 -7.52
N THR A 104 -9.29 -18.74 -7.44
CA THR A 104 -8.80 -19.97 -8.07
C THR A 104 -9.46 -21.19 -7.42
N LEU A 105 -9.53 -21.23 -6.09
CA LEU A 105 -10.23 -22.28 -5.35
C LEU A 105 -11.71 -22.38 -5.76
N PHE A 106 -12.43 -21.25 -5.83
CA PHE A 106 -13.83 -21.23 -6.25
C PHE A 106 -14.03 -21.74 -7.68
N SER A 107 -13.12 -21.44 -8.60
CA SER A 107 -13.16 -21.99 -9.96
C SER A 107 -12.92 -23.50 -10.03
N GLY A 108 -12.32 -24.08 -8.98
CA GLY A 108 -12.11 -25.52 -8.86
C GLY A 108 -13.32 -26.32 -8.39
N MET A 109 -14.37 -25.66 -7.88
CA MET A 109 -15.57 -26.32 -7.34
C MET A 109 -16.38 -27.03 -8.44
N PRO A 110 -17.10 -28.13 -8.12
CA PRO A 110 -17.85 -28.90 -9.11
C PRO A 110 -18.84 -28.04 -9.94
N GLU A 111 -19.62 -27.19 -9.29
CA GLU A 111 -20.60 -26.31 -9.94
C GLU A 111 -19.93 -25.30 -10.87
N ALA A 112 -18.80 -24.74 -10.44
CA ALA A 112 -18.01 -23.81 -11.25
C ALA A 112 -17.46 -24.51 -12.50
N LYS A 113 -16.95 -25.75 -12.37
CA LYS A 113 -16.46 -26.55 -13.49
C LYS A 113 -17.56 -26.90 -14.49
N ILE A 114 -18.72 -27.35 -14.00
CA ILE A 114 -19.89 -27.68 -14.85
C ILE A 114 -20.34 -26.46 -15.65
N ARG A 115 -20.34 -25.27 -15.03
CA ARG A 115 -20.74 -24.01 -15.68
C ARG A 115 -19.61 -23.32 -16.46
N GLY A 116 -18.41 -23.89 -16.51
CA GLY A 116 -17.25 -23.30 -17.19
C GLY A 116 -16.74 -22.00 -16.56
N TYR A 117 -17.01 -21.77 -15.27
CA TYR A 117 -16.60 -20.56 -14.57
C TYR A 117 -15.09 -20.54 -14.30
N LYS A 118 -14.44 -19.48 -14.76
CA LYS A 118 -13.01 -19.21 -14.53
C LYS A 118 -12.83 -18.29 -13.31
N PRO A 119 -11.60 -18.12 -12.77
CA PRO A 119 -11.34 -17.20 -11.65
C PRO A 119 -11.80 -15.75 -11.89
N GLY A 120 -11.98 -15.34 -13.15
CA GLY A 120 -12.55 -14.04 -13.52
C GLY A 120 -14.02 -13.88 -13.13
N ARG A 121 -14.82 -14.95 -13.12
CA ARG A 121 -16.23 -14.92 -12.70
C ARG A 121 -16.35 -14.50 -11.23
N PHE A 122 -15.48 -14.99 -10.38
CA PHE A 122 -15.42 -14.69 -8.94
C PHE A 122 -14.67 -13.38 -8.63
N SER A 123 -14.46 -12.51 -9.61
CA SER A 123 -13.86 -11.21 -9.42
C SER A 123 -14.90 -10.11 -9.51
N PHE A 124 -15.11 -9.37 -8.41
CA PHE A 124 -15.95 -8.17 -8.42
C PHE A 124 -15.36 -7.03 -9.28
N ASN A 125 -14.13 -7.16 -9.78
CA ASN A 125 -13.49 -6.19 -10.66
C ASN A 125 -13.71 -6.46 -12.16
N VAL A 126 -14.19 -7.65 -12.53
CA VAL A 126 -14.31 -8.07 -13.93
C VAL A 126 -15.79 -8.28 -14.29
N LYS A 127 -16.20 -7.85 -15.48
CA LYS A 127 -17.55 -8.13 -16.00
C LYS A 127 -17.77 -9.64 -16.12
N GLY A 128 -18.99 -10.09 -15.84
CA GLY A 128 -19.35 -11.50 -15.91
C GLY A 128 -20.07 -11.94 -14.64
N GLY A 129 -19.37 -12.06 -13.50
CA GLY A 129 -20.00 -12.50 -12.24
C GLY A 129 -20.32 -11.38 -11.26
N ARG A 130 -19.70 -10.20 -11.42
CA ARG A 130 -20.00 -9.04 -10.57
C ARG A 130 -21.44 -8.56 -10.78
N CYS A 131 -21.96 -7.84 -9.80
CA CYS A 131 -23.20 -7.08 -9.94
C CYS A 131 -22.98 -5.90 -10.90
N GLU A 132 -23.63 -5.89 -12.06
CA GLU A 132 -23.50 -4.79 -13.02
C GLU A 132 -24.17 -3.49 -12.52
N THR A 133 -25.20 -3.56 -11.68
CA THR A 133 -25.89 -2.37 -11.11
C THR A 133 -24.97 -1.47 -10.29
N CYS A 134 -23.98 -2.03 -9.60
CA CYS A 134 -22.97 -1.27 -8.85
C CYS A 134 -21.55 -1.44 -9.40
N GLY A 135 -21.40 -2.06 -10.58
CA GLY A 135 -20.10 -2.42 -11.15
C GLY A 135 -19.22 -3.28 -10.24
N GLY A 136 -19.80 -4.03 -9.30
CA GLY A 136 -19.09 -4.84 -8.30
C GLY A 136 -18.64 -4.11 -7.03
N ASN A 137 -19.01 -2.84 -6.84
CA ASN A 137 -18.66 -2.11 -5.61
C ASN A 137 -19.45 -2.59 -4.38
N GLY A 138 -20.67 -3.10 -4.59
CA GLY A 138 -21.62 -3.47 -3.53
C GLY A 138 -22.40 -2.29 -2.95
N TYR A 139 -21.94 -1.07 -3.21
CA TYR A 139 -22.54 0.18 -2.75
C TYR A 139 -22.63 1.17 -3.91
N LYS A 140 -23.58 2.10 -3.81
CA LYS A 140 -23.63 3.32 -4.62
C LYS A 140 -23.24 4.50 -3.72
N THR A 141 -22.41 5.39 -4.25
CA THR A 141 -22.07 6.65 -3.60
C THR A 141 -23.14 7.67 -3.98
N LEU A 142 -23.80 8.25 -2.98
CA LEU A 142 -24.70 9.37 -3.15
C LEU A 142 -23.92 10.65 -2.86
N GLU A 143 -23.80 11.48 -3.89
CA GLU A 143 -23.15 12.79 -3.78
C GLU A 143 -24.05 13.75 -3.02
N MET A 144 -23.47 14.42 -2.03
CA MET A 144 -24.18 15.35 -1.17
C MET A 144 -23.59 16.75 -1.37
N ASN A 145 -24.44 17.77 -1.54
CA ASN A 145 -23.98 19.11 -1.91
C ASN A 145 -23.10 19.79 -0.83
N PHE A 146 -23.37 19.50 0.45
CA PHE A 146 -22.73 20.18 1.58
C PHE A 146 -22.19 19.23 2.65
N LEU A 147 -22.48 17.93 2.52
CA LEU A 147 -22.05 16.89 3.45
C LEU A 147 -21.10 15.94 2.72
N PRO A 148 -20.28 15.16 3.45
CA PRO A 148 -19.53 14.08 2.85
C PRO A 148 -20.48 13.09 2.15
N ASP A 149 -20.02 12.54 1.03
CA ASP A 149 -20.77 11.54 0.29
C ASP A 149 -21.13 10.33 1.16
N VAL A 150 -22.31 9.78 0.92
CA VAL A 150 -22.84 8.64 1.68
C VAL A 150 -22.84 7.39 0.80
N MET A 151 -22.40 6.26 1.37
CA MET A 151 -22.42 4.98 0.68
C MET A 151 -23.67 4.18 1.07
N VAL A 152 -24.55 3.90 0.10
CA VAL A 152 -25.78 3.13 0.32
C VAL A 152 -25.63 1.73 -0.32
N PRO A 153 -26.07 0.65 0.36
CA PRO A 153 -26.03 -0.70 -0.21
C PRO A 153 -26.71 -0.74 -1.59
N CYS A 154 -26.09 -1.43 -2.54
CA CYS A 154 -26.65 -1.58 -3.87
C CYS A 154 -27.96 -2.37 -3.84
N GLU A 155 -29.03 -1.81 -4.41
CA GLU A 155 -30.36 -2.45 -4.50
C GLU A 155 -30.34 -3.78 -5.26
N GLY A 156 -29.47 -3.93 -6.26
CA GLY A 156 -29.43 -5.13 -7.10
C GLY A 156 -28.72 -6.35 -6.48
N CYS A 157 -27.76 -6.13 -5.58
CA CYS A 157 -27.02 -7.22 -4.93
C CYS A 157 -27.05 -7.18 -3.40
N HIS A 158 -27.72 -6.18 -2.81
CA HIS A 158 -27.80 -5.95 -1.37
C HIS A 158 -26.43 -6.01 -0.68
N GLY A 159 -25.42 -5.38 -1.28
CA GLY A 159 -24.05 -5.37 -0.74
C GLY A 159 -23.16 -6.56 -1.12
N LYS A 160 -23.71 -7.63 -1.72
CA LYS A 160 -22.96 -8.86 -2.02
C LYS A 160 -21.93 -8.75 -3.14
N ARG A 161 -21.97 -7.68 -3.94
CA ARG A 161 -21.05 -7.38 -5.07
C ARG A 161 -21.14 -8.30 -6.30
N TYR A 162 -21.84 -9.41 -6.22
CA TYR A 162 -22.02 -10.38 -7.31
C TYR A 162 -23.47 -10.45 -7.79
N ASN A 163 -23.67 -10.97 -9.00
CA ASN A 163 -25.00 -11.32 -9.49
C ASN A 163 -25.50 -12.63 -8.84
N ARG A 164 -26.78 -12.95 -9.00
CA ARG A 164 -27.40 -14.13 -8.35
C ARG A 164 -26.80 -15.47 -8.78
N GLU A 165 -26.20 -15.53 -9.96
CA GLU A 165 -25.62 -16.76 -10.51
C GLU A 165 -24.22 -17.09 -9.96
N THR A 166 -23.62 -16.16 -9.22
CA THR A 166 -22.25 -16.26 -8.67
C THR A 166 -22.29 -16.21 -7.15
#